data_AF-A0A3C0UJ96-F1
#
_entry.id   AF-A0A3C0UJ96-F1
#
_cell.length_a   1.000
_cell.length_b   1.000
_cell.length_c   1.000
_cell.angle_alpha   90.00
_cell.angle_beta   90.00
_cell.angle_gamma   90.00
#
_symmetry.space_group_name_H-M   'P 1'
#
loop_
_entity.id
_entity.type
_entity.pdbx_description
1 polymer ?
#
loop_
_entity_poly.entity_id
_entity_poly.type
_entity_poly.pdbx_seq_one_letter_code
_entity_poly.pdbx_strand_id
1 'polypeptide(L)'
;MPQGVLKLLCNGPVIPAVRNPDDFRLAMDSPSPGVILLFGDINTLPGLLEQAKQHKKRLVIHLDLVEGIGRDKAGIKFLGRMGVTALITTKSHLAKIAREESMIVIQRLFLMDSEALKSGVQLLRGFKPDALEVLPGSIPAAAVQELSRTTGVPILAGGLMTTPADIQQAIANGICAVSTSRRELWTITI
;
A
#
# COMPACT_ATOMS: atom_id res chain seq x y z
N MET A 1 -10.60 5.05 -15.23
CA MET A 1 -9.97 3.75 -14.95
C MET A 1 -8.96 3.70 -13.76
N PRO A 2 -8.93 4.61 -12.75
CA PRO A 2 -8.15 4.37 -11.50
C PRO A 2 -8.81 3.42 -10.49
N GLN A 3 -10.14 3.38 -10.43
CA GLN A 3 -10.88 2.59 -9.43
C GLN A 3 -10.75 1.06 -9.60
N GLY A 4 -10.37 0.59 -10.79
CA GLY A 4 -10.24 -0.84 -11.06
C GLY A 4 -9.08 -1.48 -10.30
N VAL A 5 -7.95 -0.77 -10.16
CA VAL A 5 -6.75 -1.28 -9.46
C VAL A 5 -6.99 -1.37 -7.96
N LEU A 6 -7.72 -0.41 -7.37
CA LEU A 6 -8.06 -0.46 -5.95
C LEU A 6 -8.92 -1.67 -5.59
N LYS A 7 -9.88 -2.06 -6.42
CA LYS A 7 -10.70 -3.28 -6.17
C LYS A 7 -9.86 -4.55 -6.08
N LEU A 8 -8.67 -4.55 -6.68
CA LEU A 8 -7.74 -5.67 -6.57
C LEU A 8 -6.97 -5.70 -5.24
N LEU A 9 -6.98 -4.59 -4.49
CA LEU A 9 -6.27 -4.42 -3.22
C LEU A 9 -7.22 -4.34 -2.03
N CYS A 10 -8.41 -3.77 -2.21
CA CYS A 10 -9.41 -3.58 -1.17
C CYS A 10 -10.83 -3.69 -1.73
N ASN A 11 -11.68 -4.45 -1.06
CA ASN A 11 -13.14 -4.48 -1.28
C ASN A 11 -13.92 -3.84 -0.13
N GLY A 12 -13.21 -3.26 0.84
CA GLY A 12 -13.75 -2.62 2.02
C GLY A 12 -12.79 -1.54 2.53
N PRO A 13 -13.04 -0.98 3.72
CA PRO A 13 -12.33 0.19 4.20
C PRO A 13 -10.90 -0.11 4.67
N VAL A 14 -10.52 -1.39 4.82
CA VAL A 14 -9.26 -1.79 5.45
C VAL A 14 -8.46 -2.76 4.59
N ILE A 15 -7.15 -2.52 4.52
CA ILE A 15 -6.13 -3.43 3.99
C ILE A 15 -5.25 -3.88 5.16
N PRO A 16 -5.22 -5.17 5.50
CA PRO A 16 -4.33 -5.68 6.54
C PRO A 16 -2.87 -5.39 6.24
N ALA A 17 -2.15 -4.81 7.20
CA ALA A 17 -0.71 -4.59 7.12
C ALA A 17 0.00 -5.47 8.15
N VAL A 18 0.67 -6.52 7.68
CA VAL A 18 1.20 -7.59 8.53
C VAL A 18 2.69 -7.40 8.81
N ARG A 19 3.10 -7.58 10.06
CA ARG A 19 4.49 -7.32 10.51
C ARG A 19 5.26 -8.56 10.92
N ASN A 20 4.59 -9.70 11.03
CA ASN A 20 5.18 -10.96 11.45
C ASN A 20 4.39 -12.14 10.86
N PRO A 21 4.92 -13.38 10.94
CA PRO A 21 4.24 -14.57 10.42
C PRO A 21 2.85 -14.82 11.02
N ASP A 22 2.62 -14.49 12.29
CA ASP A 22 1.32 -14.69 12.93
C ASP A 22 0.26 -13.74 12.36
N ASP A 23 0.62 -12.47 12.16
CA ASP A 23 -0.22 -11.48 11.47
C ASP A 23 -0.53 -11.94 10.06
N PHE A 24 0.47 -12.46 9.34
CA PHE A 24 0.31 -12.96 7.99
C PHE A 24 -0.71 -14.08 7.93
N ARG A 25 -0.57 -15.10 8.80
CA ARG A 25 -1.50 -16.23 8.86
C ARG A 25 -2.93 -15.77 9.11
N LEU A 26 -3.14 -14.85 10.06
CA LEU A 26 -4.48 -14.32 10.37
C LEU A 26 -5.04 -13.47 9.21
N ALA A 27 -4.21 -12.70 8.51
CA ALA A 27 -4.64 -11.87 7.39
C ALA A 27 -5.10 -12.69 6.19
N MET A 28 -4.64 -13.94 6.05
CA MET A 28 -5.09 -14.83 4.98
C MET A 28 -6.58 -15.17 5.05
N ASP A 29 -7.18 -15.09 6.26
CA ASP A 29 -8.61 -15.33 6.49
C ASP A 29 -9.43 -14.02 6.53
N SER A 30 -8.78 -12.85 6.40
CA SER A 30 -9.47 -11.56 6.36
C SER A 30 -10.36 -11.42 5.11
N PRO A 31 -11.38 -10.55 5.08
CA PRO A 31 -12.18 -10.33 3.87
C PRO A 31 -11.44 -9.55 2.76
N SER A 32 -10.33 -8.89 3.08
CA SER A 32 -9.59 -8.05 2.12
C SER A 32 -8.92 -8.90 1.04
N PRO A 33 -9.03 -8.55 -0.27
CA PRO A 33 -8.31 -9.24 -1.34
C PRO A 33 -6.80 -8.95 -1.31
N GLY A 34 -6.39 -7.77 -0.79
CA GLY A 34 -5.00 -7.37 -0.66
C GLY A 34 -4.49 -7.43 0.78
N VAL A 35 -3.21 -7.72 0.94
CA VAL A 35 -2.49 -7.68 2.23
C VAL A 35 -1.14 -6.98 2.01
N ILE A 36 -0.82 -5.97 2.82
CA ILE A 36 0.48 -5.29 2.78
C ILE A 36 1.47 -6.05 3.66
N LEU A 37 2.54 -6.55 3.05
CA LEU A 37 3.61 -7.28 3.72
C LEU A 37 4.69 -6.29 4.19
N LEU A 38 4.84 -6.13 5.51
CA LEU A 38 5.83 -5.24 6.13
C LEU A 38 7.04 -6.00 6.71
N PHE A 39 7.22 -7.27 6.35
CA PHE A 39 8.34 -8.10 6.78
C PHE A 39 8.72 -9.12 5.69
N GLY A 40 9.80 -9.84 5.91
CA GLY A 40 10.25 -10.93 5.05
C GLY A 40 11.53 -10.60 4.29
N ASP A 41 12.06 -11.62 3.64
CA ASP A 41 13.33 -11.59 2.95
C ASP A 41 13.26 -12.43 1.68
N ILE A 42 14.33 -12.38 0.88
CA ILE A 42 14.45 -13.12 -0.38
C ILE A 42 14.16 -14.63 -0.28
N ASN A 43 14.43 -15.27 0.86
CA ASN A 43 14.24 -16.70 1.06
C ASN A 43 12.82 -17.04 1.53
N THR A 44 12.22 -16.18 2.36
CA THR A 44 10.87 -16.40 2.90
C THR A 44 9.77 -15.99 1.92
N LEU A 45 10.04 -14.99 1.07
CA LEU A 45 9.06 -14.41 0.15
C LEU A 45 8.41 -15.42 -0.81
N PRO A 46 9.11 -16.39 -1.43
CA PRO A 46 8.49 -17.41 -2.27
C PRO A 46 7.38 -18.19 -1.54
N GLY A 47 7.62 -18.58 -0.28
CA GLY A 47 6.65 -19.31 0.53
C GLY A 47 5.43 -18.46 0.90
N LEU A 48 5.65 -17.18 1.22
CA LEU A 48 4.57 -16.23 1.52
C LEU A 48 3.69 -15.97 0.28
N LEU A 49 4.29 -15.84 -0.89
CA LEU A 49 3.57 -15.65 -2.16
C LEU A 49 2.68 -16.86 -2.48
N GLU A 50 3.21 -18.08 -2.32
CA GLU A 50 2.44 -19.30 -2.59
C GLU A 50 1.27 -19.47 -1.62
N GLN A 51 1.48 -19.22 -0.32
CA GLN A 51 0.40 -19.24 0.67
C GLN A 51 -0.68 -18.20 0.36
N ALA A 52 -0.29 -16.97 0.03
CA ALA A 52 -1.23 -15.92 -0.35
C ALA A 52 -2.04 -16.31 -1.58
N LYS A 53 -1.40 -16.91 -2.59
CA LYS A 53 -2.06 -17.39 -3.80
C LYS A 53 -3.11 -18.47 -3.50
N GLN A 54 -2.81 -19.42 -2.61
CA GLN A 54 -3.76 -20.46 -2.18
C GLN A 54 -5.02 -19.85 -1.54
N HIS A 55 -4.85 -18.76 -0.78
CA HIS A 55 -5.95 -18.01 -0.16
C HIS A 55 -6.56 -16.93 -1.08
N LYS A 56 -6.15 -16.90 -2.36
CA LYS A 56 -6.58 -15.90 -3.36
C LYS A 56 -6.34 -14.45 -2.91
N LYS A 57 -5.26 -14.25 -2.14
CA LYS A 57 -4.79 -12.95 -1.67
C LYS A 57 -3.72 -12.40 -2.58
N ARG A 58 -3.72 -11.09 -2.77
CA ARG A 58 -2.64 -10.34 -3.41
C ARG A 58 -1.75 -9.71 -2.35
N LEU A 59 -0.47 -10.07 -2.35
CA LEU A 59 0.50 -9.38 -1.51
C LEU A 59 0.98 -8.09 -2.16
N VAL A 60 0.99 -7.01 -1.37
CA VAL A 60 1.66 -5.76 -1.67
C VAL A 60 2.96 -5.75 -0.89
N ILE A 61 4.07 -5.95 -1.59
CA ILE A 61 5.38 -6.07 -0.94
C ILE A 61 5.92 -4.67 -0.63
N HIS A 62 6.24 -4.40 0.64
CA HIS A 62 6.95 -3.19 0.98
C HIS A 62 8.41 -3.30 0.57
N LEU A 63 8.73 -2.74 -0.60
CA LEU A 63 10.05 -2.87 -1.19
C LEU A 63 11.13 -2.37 -0.25
N ASP A 64 10.90 -1.29 0.51
CA ASP A 64 11.95 -0.80 1.41
C ASP A 64 12.23 -1.70 2.62
N LEU A 65 11.32 -2.60 2.99
CA LEU A 65 11.42 -3.47 4.18
C LEU A 65 11.80 -4.91 3.85
N VAL A 66 11.62 -5.37 2.61
CA VAL A 66 12.04 -6.73 2.22
C VAL A 66 13.56 -6.84 2.12
N GLU A 67 14.14 -7.79 2.84
CA GLU A 67 15.59 -7.98 2.91
C GLU A 67 16.13 -8.82 1.75
N GLY A 68 17.41 -8.63 1.41
CA GLY A 68 18.09 -9.40 0.36
C GLY A 68 17.72 -9.03 -1.09
N ILE A 69 16.77 -8.11 -1.30
CA ILE A 69 16.36 -7.65 -2.63
C ILE A 69 17.04 -6.31 -2.95
N GLY A 70 17.78 -6.26 -4.06
CA GLY A 70 18.39 -5.02 -4.56
C GLY A 70 17.37 -3.90 -4.77
N ARG A 71 17.75 -2.67 -4.40
CA ARG A 71 16.93 -1.46 -4.64
C ARG A 71 17.28 -0.86 -5.99
N ASP A 72 17.16 -1.67 -7.03
CA ASP A 72 17.52 -1.33 -8.40
C ASP A 72 16.63 -2.07 -9.41
N LYS A 73 16.92 -1.89 -10.70
CA LYS A 73 16.15 -2.54 -11.78
C LYS A 73 16.25 -4.06 -11.75
N ALA A 74 17.39 -4.62 -11.34
CA ALA A 74 17.58 -6.06 -11.27
C ALA A 74 16.72 -6.68 -10.16
N GLY A 75 16.69 -6.06 -8.98
CA GLY A 75 15.86 -6.49 -7.85
C GLY A 75 14.37 -6.46 -8.17
N ILE A 76 13.88 -5.41 -8.83
CA ILE A 76 12.47 -5.32 -9.24
C ILE A 76 12.13 -6.40 -10.28
N LYS A 77 12.96 -6.58 -11.30
CA LYS A 77 12.79 -7.67 -12.28
C LYS A 77 12.79 -9.05 -11.63
N PHE A 78 13.63 -9.24 -10.62
CA PHE A 78 13.66 -10.47 -9.84
C PHE A 78 12.35 -10.70 -9.10
N LEU A 79 11.79 -9.68 -8.42
CA LEU A 79 10.47 -9.76 -7.80
C LEU A 79 9.36 -10.09 -8.82
N GLY A 80 9.40 -9.49 -10.00
CA GLY A 80 8.44 -9.78 -11.08
C GLY A 80 8.49 -11.23 -11.53
N ARG A 81 9.70 -11.78 -11.73
CA ARG A 81 9.89 -13.22 -12.05
C ARG A 81 9.43 -14.15 -10.93
N MET A 82 9.52 -13.72 -9.67
CA MET A 82 9.00 -14.46 -8.51
C MET A 82 7.45 -14.45 -8.44
N GLY A 83 6.78 -13.61 -9.23
CA GLY A 83 5.32 -13.50 -9.26
C GLY A 83 4.77 -12.38 -8.37
N VAL A 84 5.61 -11.44 -7.92
CA VAL A 84 5.12 -10.24 -7.23
C VAL A 84 4.39 -9.35 -8.23
N THR A 85 3.10 -9.09 -7.97
CA THR A 85 2.25 -8.26 -8.84
C THR A 85 1.97 -6.87 -8.29
N ALA A 86 2.32 -6.60 -7.04
CA ALA A 86 2.07 -5.32 -6.38
C ALA A 86 3.16 -4.99 -5.37
N LEU A 87 3.56 -3.72 -5.31
CA LEU A 87 4.51 -3.24 -4.31
C LEU A 87 4.20 -1.85 -3.81
N ILE A 88 4.82 -1.52 -2.67
CA ILE A 88 4.80 -0.20 -2.06
C ILE A 88 6.22 0.27 -1.76
N THR A 89 6.53 1.53 -2.07
CA THR A 89 7.83 2.15 -1.77
C THR A 89 7.70 3.66 -1.61
N THR A 90 8.66 4.25 -0.89
CA THR A 90 8.84 5.71 -0.86
C THR A 90 9.71 6.22 -2.02
N LYS A 91 10.42 5.33 -2.72
CA LYS A 91 11.40 5.70 -3.75
C LYS A 91 10.79 5.72 -5.15
N SER A 92 10.58 6.91 -5.69
CA SER A 92 9.93 7.10 -6.98
C SER A 92 10.64 6.48 -8.18
N HIS A 93 11.98 6.38 -8.16
CA HIS A 93 12.72 5.72 -9.24
C HIS A 93 12.43 4.20 -9.28
N LEU A 94 12.26 3.55 -8.12
CA LEU A 94 11.87 2.14 -8.03
C LEU A 94 10.42 1.97 -8.46
N ALA A 95 9.55 2.88 -8.04
CA ALA A 95 8.14 2.91 -8.44
C ALA A 95 7.99 2.97 -9.98
N LYS A 96 8.81 3.78 -10.66
CA LYS A 96 8.84 3.85 -12.13
C LYS A 96 9.23 2.52 -12.78
N ILE A 97 10.29 1.89 -12.28
CA ILE A 97 10.78 0.61 -12.83
C ILE A 97 9.76 -0.51 -12.58
N ALA A 98 9.14 -0.55 -11.40
CA ALA A 98 8.10 -1.54 -11.08
C ALA A 98 6.91 -1.47 -12.03
N ARG A 99 6.55 -0.26 -12.44
CA ARG A 99 5.54 -0.06 -13.46
C ARG A 99 5.96 -0.56 -14.84
N GLU A 100 7.22 -0.39 -15.25
CA GLU A 100 7.72 -0.98 -16.50
C GLU A 100 7.55 -2.51 -16.49
N GLU A 101 7.67 -3.13 -15.31
CA GLU A 101 7.44 -4.57 -15.09
C GLU A 101 5.94 -4.91 -14.86
N SER A 102 5.02 -4.01 -15.22
CA SER A 102 3.56 -4.19 -15.12
C SER A 102 3.02 -4.49 -13.70
N MET A 103 3.76 -4.10 -12.66
CA MET A 103 3.29 -4.22 -11.29
C MET A 103 2.33 -3.09 -10.93
N ILE A 104 1.41 -3.37 -10.00
CA ILE A 104 0.66 -2.34 -9.28
C ILE A 104 1.63 -1.61 -8.34
N VAL A 105 1.68 -0.29 -8.45
CA VAL A 105 2.61 0.54 -7.69
C VAL A 105 1.86 1.47 -6.76
N ILE A 106 2.12 1.30 -5.47
CA ILE A 106 1.70 2.22 -4.41
C ILE A 106 2.90 3.09 -4.03
N GLN A 107 2.77 4.41 -4.19
CA GLN A 107 3.78 5.35 -3.75
C GLN A 107 3.45 5.82 -2.34
N ARG A 108 4.33 5.50 -1.39
CA ARG A 108 4.21 5.98 -0.01
C ARG A 108 4.73 7.42 0.10
N LEU A 109 4.01 8.27 0.81
CA LEU A 109 4.37 9.64 1.15
C LEU A 109 4.22 9.86 2.66
N PHE A 110 5.19 10.52 3.26
CA PHE A 110 5.10 11.00 4.63
C PHE A 110 4.70 12.47 4.60
N LEU A 111 3.51 12.79 5.12
CA LEU A 111 3.01 14.15 5.19
C LEU A 111 3.26 14.71 6.60
N MET A 112 4.48 15.19 6.82
CA MET A 112 4.87 15.81 8.08
C MET A 112 4.52 17.30 8.13
N ASP A 113 4.58 17.98 6.99
CA ASP A 113 4.33 19.41 6.87
C ASP A 113 3.85 19.79 5.46
N SER A 114 3.64 21.08 5.24
CA SER A 114 3.22 21.62 3.94
C SER A 114 4.26 21.48 2.82
N GLU A 115 5.55 21.42 3.15
CA GLU A 115 6.61 21.26 2.15
C GLU A 115 6.67 19.81 1.65
N ALA A 116 6.44 18.84 2.54
CA ALA A 116 6.27 17.44 2.18
C ALA A 116 5.05 17.24 1.25
N LEU A 117 3.95 17.96 1.50
CA LEU A 117 2.77 17.95 0.63
C LEU A 117 3.08 18.50 -0.77
N LYS A 118 3.70 19.69 -0.86
CA LYS A 118 4.12 20.28 -2.14
C LYS A 118 5.07 19.37 -2.92
N SER A 119 6.06 18.81 -2.23
CA SER A 119 7.03 17.87 -2.80
C SER A 119 6.34 16.62 -3.32
N GLY A 120 5.39 16.07 -2.56
CA GLY A 120 4.55 14.95 -2.98
C GLY A 120 3.75 15.28 -4.25
N VAL A 121 3.09 16.43 -4.29
CA VAL A 121 2.35 16.89 -5.49
C VAL A 121 3.28 17.01 -6.70
N GLN A 122 4.46 17.61 -6.53
CA GLN A 122 5.40 17.80 -7.64
C GLN A 122 5.97 16.48 -8.16
N LEU A 123 6.27 15.54 -7.25
CA LEU A 123 6.68 14.19 -7.62
C LEU A 123 5.62 13.53 -8.53
N LEU A 124 4.35 13.71 -8.19
CA LEU A 124 3.23 13.08 -8.87
C LEU A 124 2.91 13.69 -10.24
N ARG A 125 3.39 14.90 -10.53
CA ARG A 125 3.34 15.49 -11.88
C ARG A 125 4.25 14.75 -12.86
N GLY A 126 5.39 14.25 -12.40
CA GLY A 126 6.36 13.52 -13.23
C GLY A 126 6.15 12.00 -13.27
N PHE A 127 5.33 11.46 -12.36
CA PHE A 127 5.06 10.04 -12.25
C PHE A 127 3.74 9.81 -11.52
N LYS A 128 2.78 9.15 -12.18
CA LYS A 128 1.44 8.93 -11.61
C LYS A 128 1.25 7.49 -11.14
N PRO A 129 1.55 7.09 -9.88
CA PRO A 129 1.37 5.73 -9.38
C PRO A 129 -0.10 5.26 -9.44
N ASP A 130 -0.34 3.99 -9.17
CA ASP A 130 -1.70 3.42 -9.21
C ASP A 130 -2.49 3.77 -7.95
N ALA A 131 -1.80 3.94 -6.83
CA ALA A 131 -2.32 4.53 -5.60
C ALA A 131 -1.22 5.29 -4.84
N LEU A 132 -1.64 6.19 -3.95
CA LEU A 132 -0.78 6.77 -2.90
C LEU A 132 -1.06 6.08 -1.58
N GLU A 133 -0.06 5.95 -0.73
CA GLU A 133 -0.27 5.73 0.69
C GLU A 133 0.29 6.91 1.47
N VAL A 134 -0.55 7.59 2.25
CA VAL A 134 -0.14 8.73 3.08
C VAL A 134 -0.02 8.31 4.53
N LEU A 135 1.09 8.69 5.16
CA LEU A 135 1.37 8.48 6.57
C LEU A 135 1.62 9.85 7.24
N PRO A 136 1.06 10.11 8.44
CA PRO A 136 0.11 9.26 9.16
C PRO A 136 -1.29 9.30 8.53
N GLY A 137 -2.18 8.38 8.94
CA GLY A 137 -3.55 8.36 8.44
C GLY A 137 -4.44 9.47 9.01
N SER A 138 -4.00 10.11 10.09
CA SER A 138 -4.67 11.22 10.78
C SER A 138 -4.40 12.59 10.15
N ILE A 139 -4.01 12.64 8.88
CA ILE A 139 -3.73 13.89 8.18
C ILE A 139 -5.01 14.73 7.98
N PRO A 140 -4.89 16.07 7.91
CA PRO A 140 -6.04 16.95 7.70
C PRO A 140 -6.76 16.67 6.38
N ALA A 141 -8.09 16.78 6.39
CA ALA A 141 -8.93 16.59 5.19
C ALA A 141 -8.50 17.49 4.02
N ALA A 142 -8.07 18.73 4.31
CA ALA A 142 -7.58 19.67 3.31
C ALA A 142 -6.38 19.11 2.52
N ALA A 143 -5.45 18.42 3.18
CA ALA A 143 -4.29 17.82 2.53
C ALA A 143 -4.67 16.64 1.62
N VAL A 144 -5.62 15.80 2.07
CA VAL A 144 -6.18 14.70 1.26
C VAL A 144 -6.87 15.26 0.02
N GLN A 145 -7.70 16.29 0.19
CA GLN A 145 -8.42 16.94 -0.91
C GLN A 145 -7.47 17.60 -1.91
N GLU A 146 -6.42 18.27 -1.44
CA GLU A 146 -5.41 18.88 -2.30
C GLU A 146 -4.68 17.82 -3.16
N LEU A 147 -4.24 16.73 -2.55
CA LEU A 147 -3.62 15.61 -3.26
C LEU A 147 -4.58 14.98 -4.27
N SER A 148 -5.80 14.69 -3.83
CA SER A 148 -6.82 14.04 -4.67
C SER A 148 -7.15 14.91 -5.88
N ARG A 149 -7.44 16.20 -5.66
CA ARG A 149 -7.77 17.17 -6.71
C ARG A 149 -6.63 17.37 -7.70
N THR A 150 -5.39 17.44 -7.20
CA THR A 150 -4.24 17.79 -8.05
C THR A 150 -3.71 16.60 -8.85
N THR A 151 -3.82 15.39 -8.30
CA THR A 151 -3.19 14.18 -8.87
C THR A 151 -4.20 13.25 -9.53
N GLY A 152 -5.45 13.24 -9.05
CA GLY A 152 -6.48 12.27 -9.43
C GLY A 152 -6.04 10.82 -9.19
N VAL A 153 -5.12 10.60 -8.25
CA VAL A 153 -4.65 9.27 -7.83
C VAL A 153 -5.43 8.85 -6.58
N PRO A 154 -5.91 7.61 -6.49
CA PRO A 154 -6.56 7.13 -5.28
C PRO A 154 -5.61 7.13 -4.08
N ILE A 155 -6.11 7.54 -2.91
CA ILE A 155 -5.29 7.73 -1.71
C ILE A 155 -5.67 6.69 -0.66
N LEU A 156 -4.70 5.90 -0.24
CA LEU A 156 -4.74 5.04 0.93
C LEU A 156 -4.13 5.79 2.12
N ALA A 157 -4.58 5.51 3.33
CA ALA A 157 -3.99 6.07 4.54
C ALA A 157 -3.39 4.96 5.40
N GLY A 158 -2.25 5.22 6.04
CA GLY A 158 -1.60 4.25 6.91
C GLY A 158 -1.10 4.87 8.20
N GLY A 159 -0.99 4.06 9.25
CA GLY A 159 -0.39 4.46 10.52
C GLY A 159 -1.27 5.34 11.41
N LEU A 160 -1.09 5.20 12.73
CA LEU A 160 -1.82 5.90 13.80
C LEU A 160 -3.35 5.75 13.75
N MET A 161 -3.88 4.74 13.05
CA MET A 161 -5.30 4.39 13.05
C MET A 161 -5.55 3.34 14.13
N THR A 162 -6.34 3.70 15.14
CA THR A 162 -6.50 2.92 16.37
C THR A 162 -7.91 2.42 16.60
N THR A 163 -8.92 3.14 16.10
CA THR A 163 -10.33 2.85 16.30
C THR A 163 -11.10 2.74 14.98
N PRO A 164 -12.28 2.11 14.96
CA PRO A 164 -13.18 2.16 13.81
C PRO A 164 -13.57 3.60 13.42
N ALA A 165 -13.69 4.51 14.40
CA ALA A 165 -14.01 5.91 14.17
C ALA A 165 -12.88 6.64 13.41
N ASP A 166 -11.61 6.33 13.71
CA ASP A 166 -10.47 6.87 12.96
C ASP A 166 -10.57 6.51 11.47
N ILE A 167 -10.95 5.26 11.18
CA ILE A 167 -11.11 4.76 9.82
C ILE A 167 -12.29 5.45 9.13
N GLN A 168 -13.45 5.54 9.80
CA GLN A 168 -14.62 6.26 9.28
C GLN A 168 -14.28 7.71 8.93
N GLN A 169 -13.56 8.40 9.81
CA GLN A 169 -13.14 9.77 9.57
C GLN A 169 -12.17 9.88 8.40
N ALA A 170 -11.20 8.97 8.28
CA ALA A 170 -10.28 8.94 7.15
C ALA A 170 -11.02 8.75 5.83
N ILE A 171 -11.96 7.79 5.76
CA ILE A 171 -12.78 7.57 4.56
C ILE A 171 -13.62 8.80 4.23
N ALA A 172 -14.27 9.42 5.23
CA ALA A 172 -15.03 10.66 5.05
C ALA A 172 -14.18 11.82 4.52
N ASN A 173 -12.88 11.85 4.84
CA ASN A 173 -11.94 12.84 4.33
C ASN A 173 -11.49 12.59 2.88
N GLY A 174 -11.92 11.51 2.24
CA GLY A 174 -11.59 11.15 0.85
C GLY A 174 -10.52 10.07 0.70
N ILE A 175 -10.13 9.40 1.80
CA ILE A 175 -9.30 8.20 1.73
C ILE A 175 -10.13 7.03 1.17
N CYS A 176 -9.51 6.24 0.30
CA CYS A 176 -10.15 5.10 -0.35
C CYS A 176 -10.15 3.84 0.53
N ALA A 177 -9.04 3.58 1.23
CA ALA A 177 -8.92 2.51 2.21
C ALA A 177 -7.75 2.79 3.16
N VAL A 178 -7.77 2.14 4.33
CA VAL A 178 -6.79 2.31 5.39
C VAL A 178 -5.94 1.06 5.53
N SER A 179 -4.61 1.21 5.54
CA SER A 179 -3.68 0.16 5.95
C SER A 179 -3.45 0.19 7.45
N THR A 180 -3.65 -0.94 8.13
CA THR A 180 -3.44 -1.03 9.58
C THR A 180 -2.91 -2.39 10.01
N SER A 181 -2.03 -2.39 11.02
CA SER A 181 -1.54 -3.61 11.67
C SER A 181 -2.39 -4.03 12.87
N ARG A 182 -3.48 -3.31 13.17
CA ARG A 182 -4.41 -3.70 14.25
C ARG A 182 -5.38 -4.75 13.75
N ARG A 183 -5.18 -5.99 14.21
CA ARG A 183 -5.97 -7.18 13.82
C ARG A 183 -7.48 -6.98 14.02
N GLU A 184 -7.87 -6.35 15.12
CA GLU A 184 -9.27 -6.05 15.46
C GLU A 184 -9.99 -5.20 14.41
N LEU A 185 -9.24 -4.43 13.60
CA LEU A 185 -9.81 -3.54 12.59
C LEU A 185 -9.95 -4.21 11.21
N TRP A 186 -9.40 -5.41 10.99
CA TRP A 186 -9.37 -6.04 9.67
C TRP A 186 -10.73 -6.58 9.19
N THR A 187 -11.69 -6.77 10.10
CA THR A 187 -13.01 -7.32 9.81
C THR A 187 -14.12 -6.28 9.90
N ILE A 188 -13.79 -5.02 10.16
CA ILE A 188 -14.82 -3.98 10.27
C ILE A 188 -15.52 -3.78 8.93
N THR A 189 -16.82 -3.53 9.03
CA THR A 189 -17.66 -3.09 7.92
C THR A 189 -18.18 -1.71 8.29
N ILE A 190 -18.07 -0.77 7.36
CA ILE A 190 -18.47 0.63 7.52
C ILE A 190 -19.49 0.95 6.43
#